data_AF-A0A1Y2K5W0-F1
#
_entry.id   AF-A0A1Y2K5W0-F1
#
_cell.length_a   1.000
_cell.length_b   1.000
_cell.length_c   1.000
_cell.angle_alpha   90.00
_cell.angle_beta   90.00
_cell.angle_gamma   90.00
#
_symmetry.space_group_name_H-M   'P 1'
#
loop_
_entity.id
_entity.type
_entity.pdbx_description
1 polymer ?
#
loop_
_entity_poly.entity_id
_entity_poly.type
_entity_poly.pdbx_seq_one_letter_code
_entity_poly.pdbx_strand_id
1 'polypeptide(L)'
;MYIWLLLTASGIAGGLVIQFLFDEQVISARGTLFLHIAESMVNQLDRDMAARLNEITMHAGDERLTRDLLSPEQRRELLTRWRDNSAFAWIGLLDRNGKIAIASDGLLEGADVSKRDYFLAGLRGEAYAGDVHEAHLLAQHMAPPRHDSLPLRFVDVAHPILDEEGAFAGVLVAHISWDWAGDVRNGLLQPLGNARGLEVILFSSEGKPLIGPDSVMASSQQEIFPRGGKERAEGDGYQLTHDENGQEYLAGFAFSKGVMGFPGMCWFSGNMTTV
;
A
#
# COMPACT_ATOMS: atom_id res chain seq x y z
N MET A 1 -48.96 -33.66 31.96
CA MET A 1 -48.89 -32.47 31.07
C MET A 1 -47.64 -31.63 31.32
N TYR A 2 -47.24 -31.36 32.56
CA TYR A 2 -46.06 -30.54 32.89
C TYR A 2 -44.68 -31.10 32.46
N ILE A 3 -44.49 -32.43 32.45
CA ILE A 3 -43.19 -33.06 32.10
C ILE A 3 -42.83 -32.85 30.62
N TRP A 4 -43.82 -32.87 29.73
CA TRP A 4 -43.59 -32.66 28.29
C TRP A 4 -43.24 -31.20 27.95
N LEU A 5 -43.81 -30.23 28.69
CA LEU A 5 -43.50 -28.79 28.55
C LEU A 5 -42.06 -28.45 28.98
N LEU A 6 -41.54 -29.10 30.02
CA LEU A 6 -40.16 -28.89 30.49
C LEU A 6 -39.11 -29.47 29.53
N LEU A 7 -39.40 -30.64 28.92
CA LEU A 7 -38.52 -31.25 27.93
C LEU A 7 -38.43 -30.42 26.63
N THR A 8 -39.54 -29.85 26.17
CA THR A 8 -39.54 -28.95 25.00
C THR A 8 -38.83 -27.63 25.27
N ALA A 9 -39.02 -27.04 26.45
CA ALA A 9 -38.34 -25.80 26.84
C ALA A 9 -36.82 -26.00 26.96
N SER A 10 -36.37 -27.13 27.51
CA SER A 10 -34.93 -27.45 27.61
C SER A 10 -34.30 -27.76 26.25
N GLY A 11 -35.04 -28.34 25.30
CA GLY A 11 -34.57 -28.56 23.93
C GLY A 11 -34.42 -27.26 23.13
N ILE A 12 -35.37 -26.32 23.29
CA ILE A 12 -35.28 -24.99 22.68
C ILE A 12 -34.13 -24.19 23.28
N ALA A 13 -34.00 -24.17 24.62
CA ALA A 13 -32.90 -23.50 25.29
C ALA A 13 -31.53 -24.10 24.90
N GLY A 14 -31.43 -25.43 24.83
CA GLY A 14 -30.22 -26.10 24.36
C GLY A 14 -29.89 -25.81 22.89
N GLY A 15 -30.89 -25.78 22.02
CA GLY A 15 -30.73 -25.39 20.62
C GLY A 15 -30.26 -23.94 20.46
N LEU A 16 -30.83 -23.01 21.23
CA LEU A 16 -30.43 -21.59 21.21
C LEU A 16 -29.01 -21.39 21.76
N VAL A 17 -28.60 -22.10 22.81
CA VAL A 17 -27.23 -22.03 23.35
C VAL A 17 -26.23 -22.64 22.37
N ILE A 18 -26.57 -23.78 21.76
CA ILE A 18 -25.72 -24.40 20.74
C ILE A 18 -25.58 -23.47 19.53
N GLN A 19 -26.69 -22.88 19.06
CA GLN A 19 -26.68 -21.91 17.96
C GLN A 19 -25.83 -20.67 18.30
N PHE A 20 -26.01 -20.09 19.48
CA PHE A 20 -25.20 -18.96 19.96
C PHE A 20 -23.70 -19.29 20.02
N LEU A 21 -23.32 -20.47 20.53
CA LEU A 21 -21.92 -20.91 20.57
C LEU A 21 -21.35 -21.16 19.16
N PHE A 22 -22.16 -21.66 18.23
CA PHE A 22 -21.75 -21.81 16.83
C PHE A 22 -21.57 -20.45 16.15
N ASP A 23 -22.45 -19.49 16.38
CA ASP A 23 -22.38 -18.14 15.81
C ASP A 23 -21.12 -17.40 16.30
N GLU A 24 -20.83 -17.47 17.61
CA GLU A 24 -19.60 -16.91 18.19
C GLU A 24 -18.32 -17.55 17.61
N GLN A 25 -18.30 -18.87 17.44
CA GLN A 25 -17.16 -19.57 16.83
C GLN A 25 -16.98 -19.20 15.36
N VAL A 26 -18.07 -19.04 14.61
CA VAL A 26 -18.02 -18.63 13.20
C VAL A 26 -17.52 -17.19 13.07
N ILE A 27 -17.99 -16.27 13.91
CA ILE A 27 -17.53 -14.88 13.93
C ILE A 27 -16.05 -14.82 14.30
N SER A 28 -15.61 -15.52 15.34
CA SER A 28 -14.20 -15.53 15.75
C SER A 28 -13.29 -16.14 14.68
N ALA A 29 -13.69 -17.25 14.05
CA ALA A 29 -12.90 -17.87 12.99
C ALA A 29 -12.80 -16.98 11.75
N ARG A 30 -13.91 -16.37 11.31
CA ARG A 30 -13.92 -15.42 10.18
C ARG A 30 -13.13 -14.15 10.51
N GLY A 31 -13.26 -13.62 11.71
CA GLY A 31 -12.56 -12.42 12.17
C GLY A 31 -11.05 -12.63 12.19
N THR A 32 -10.62 -13.79 12.71
CA THR A 32 -9.21 -14.19 12.70
C THR A 32 -8.68 -14.31 11.27
N LEU A 33 -9.44 -14.91 10.35
CA LEU A 33 -9.07 -14.98 8.94
C LEU A 33 -8.92 -13.59 8.32
N PHE A 34 -9.86 -12.68 8.57
CA PHE A 34 -9.82 -11.32 8.02
C PHE A 34 -8.65 -10.50 8.55
N LEU A 35 -8.34 -10.66 9.84
CA LEU A 35 -7.12 -10.10 10.44
C LEU A 35 -5.88 -10.61 9.71
N HIS A 36 -5.75 -11.93 9.52
CA HIS A 36 -4.58 -12.50 8.84
C HIS A 36 -4.44 -12.03 7.38
N ILE A 37 -5.55 -11.83 6.67
CA ILE A 37 -5.54 -11.29 5.30
C ILE A 37 -5.08 -9.83 5.32
N ALA A 38 -5.59 -9.02 6.25
CA ALA A 38 -5.18 -7.62 6.39
C ALA A 38 -3.69 -7.51 6.74
N GLU A 39 -3.21 -8.32 7.69
CA GLU A 39 -1.79 -8.41 8.04
C GLU A 39 -0.95 -8.85 6.85
N SER A 40 -1.39 -9.86 6.10
CA SER A 40 -0.67 -10.34 4.93
C SER A 40 -0.54 -9.26 3.86
N MET A 41 -1.59 -8.47 3.64
CA MET A 41 -1.58 -7.34 2.72
C MET A 41 -0.53 -6.31 3.14
N VAL A 42 -0.67 -5.71 4.33
CA VAL A 42 0.25 -4.64 4.77
C VAL A 42 1.70 -5.13 4.91
N ASN A 43 1.90 -6.36 5.37
CA ASN A 43 3.24 -6.93 5.50
C ASN A 43 3.89 -7.20 4.13
N GLN A 44 3.13 -7.64 3.13
CA GLN A 44 3.65 -7.79 1.77
C GLN A 44 4.01 -6.43 1.18
N LEU A 45 3.13 -5.43 1.38
CA LEU A 45 3.39 -4.10 0.90
C LEU A 45 4.64 -3.46 1.54
N ASP A 46 4.80 -3.59 2.86
CA ASP A 46 5.97 -3.09 3.57
C ASP A 46 7.27 -3.75 3.10
N ARG A 47 7.25 -5.07 2.84
CA ARG A 47 8.41 -5.79 2.31
C ARG A 47 8.81 -5.33 0.92
N ASP A 48 7.83 -5.16 0.05
CA ASP A 48 8.09 -4.74 -1.33
C ASP A 48 8.60 -3.29 -1.36
N MET A 49 8.06 -2.39 -0.54
CA MET A 49 8.58 -1.03 -0.38
C MET A 49 9.99 -1.00 0.21
N ALA A 50 10.27 -1.81 1.24
CA ALA A 50 11.62 -1.93 1.80
C ALA A 50 12.62 -2.45 0.77
N ALA A 51 12.21 -3.41 -0.07
CA ALA A 51 13.05 -3.92 -1.16
C ALA A 51 13.38 -2.82 -2.19
N ARG A 52 12.38 -2.04 -2.60
CA ARG A 52 12.56 -0.92 -3.54
C ARG A 52 13.42 0.20 -2.95
N LEU A 53 13.27 0.52 -1.66
CA LEU A 53 14.10 1.51 -0.98
C LEU A 53 15.57 1.04 -0.88
N ASN A 54 15.80 -0.23 -0.56
CA ASN A 54 17.14 -0.80 -0.55
C ASN A 54 17.76 -0.80 -1.95
N GLU A 55 16.99 -1.14 -2.97
CA GLU A 55 17.44 -1.14 -4.36
C GLU A 55 17.84 0.27 -4.85
N ILE A 56 17.02 1.29 -4.60
CA ILE A 56 17.39 2.67 -4.98
C ILE A 56 18.60 3.16 -4.20
N THR A 57 18.75 2.74 -2.94
CA THR A 57 19.93 3.04 -2.11
C THR A 57 21.20 2.42 -2.69
N MET A 58 21.15 1.16 -3.13
CA MET A 58 22.28 0.51 -3.80
C MET A 58 22.65 1.21 -5.10
N HIS A 59 21.65 1.58 -5.90
CA HIS A 59 21.89 2.33 -7.15
C HIS A 59 22.45 3.72 -6.92
N ALA A 60 22.03 4.42 -5.86
CA ALA A 60 22.54 5.74 -5.51
C ALA A 60 24.03 5.74 -5.12
N GLY A 61 24.56 4.58 -4.70
CA GLY A 61 26.00 4.38 -4.44
C GLY A 61 26.85 4.14 -5.70
N ASP A 62 26.25 4.06 -6.89
CA ASP A 62 26.99 3.82 -8.13
C ASP A 62 27.73 5.08 -8.61
N GLU A 63 29.06 5.03 -8.56
CA GLU A 63 29.93 6.14 -8.92
C GLU A 63 29.74 6.63 -10.37
N ARG A 64 29.17 5.81 -11.26
CA ARG A 64 28.88 6.20 -12.66
C ARG A 64 27.80 7.28 -12.77
N LEU A 65 27.02 7.51 -11.71
CA LEU A 65 26.02 8.57 -11.64
C LEU A 65 26.64 9.96 -11.48
N THR A 66 27.73 10.06 -10.74
CA THR A 66 28.34 11.35 -10.35
C THR A 66 29.65 11.62 -11.07
N ARG A 67 30.47 10.58 -11.29
CA ARG A 67 31.74 10.70 -12.00
C ARG A 67 31.55 10.88 -13.51
N ASP A 68 32.45 11.62 -14.14
CA ASP A 68 32.51 11.81 -15.60
C ASP A 68 33.05 10.55 -16.32
N LEU A 69 32.41 9.41 -16.05
CA LEU A 69 32.74 8.09 -16.62
C LEU A 69 31.82 7.73 -17.79
N LEU A 70 30.65 8.34 -17.86
CA LEU A 70 29.59 8.04 -18.81
C LEU A 70 29.05 9.34 -19.42
N SER A 71 28.80 9.34 -20.73
CA SER A 71 28.03 10.41 -21.36
C SER A 71 26.60 10.45 -20.80
N PRO A 72 25.86 11.57 -20.96
CA PRO A 72 24.46 11.64 -20.56
C PRO A 72 23.59 10.52 -21.14
N GLU A 73 23.84 10.12 -22.39
CA GLU A 73 23.14 9.02 -23.06
C GLU A 73 23.46 7.67 -22.41
N GLN A 74 24.72 7.42 -22.08
CA GLN A 74 25.13 6.18 -21.41
C GLN A 74 24.57 6.08 -19.98
N ARG A 75 24.47 7.21 -19.27
CA ARG A 75 23.77 7.26 -17.97
C ARG A 75 22.28 7.00 -18.14
N ARG A 76 21.65 7.52 -19.19
CA ARG A 76 20.23 7.22 -19.52
C ARG A 76 20.02 5.73 -19.78
N GLU A 77 20.91 5.09 -20.53
CA GLU A 77 20.88 3.64 -20.76
C GLU A 77 21.09 2.84 -19.46
N LEU A 78 21.93 3.31 -18.54
CA LEU A 78 22.09 2.71 -17.22
C LEU A 78 20.79 2.78 -16.41
N LEU A 79 20.17 3.96 -16.33
CA LEU A 79 18.88 4.16 -15.65
C LEU A 79 17.77 3.30 -16.28
N THR A 80 17.71 3.24 -17.61
CA THR A 80 16.75 2.41 -18.34
C THR A 80 16.93 0.92 -18.01
N ARG A 81 18.17 0.43 -17.94
CA ARG A 81 18.44 -0.96 -17.54
C ARG A 81 18.05 -1.23 -16.09
N TRP A 82 18.27 -0.31 -15.16
CA TRP A 82 17.81 -0.49 -13.78
C TRP A 82 16.29 -0.57 -13.69
N ARG A 83 15.58 0.31 -14.41
CA ARG A 83 14.12 0.24 -14.52
C ARG A 83 13.66 -1.11 -15.06
N ASP A 84 14.21 -1.56 -16.19
CA ASP A 84 13.78 -2.77 -16.88
C ASP A 84 14.01 -4.06 -16.06
N ASN A 85 14.95 -4.03 -15.12
CA ASN A 85 15.25 -5.15 -14.22
C ASN A 85 14.62 -5.00 -12.83
N SER A 86 13.74 -4.01 -12.64
CA SER A 86 13.08 -3.70 -11.37
C SER A 86 11.57 -3.57 -11.55
N ALA A 87 10.87 -3.23 -10.46
CA ALA A 87 9.46 -2.83 -10.50
C ALA A 87 9.26 -1.31 -10.68
N PHE A 88 10.31 -0.59 -11.03
CA PHE A 88 10.23 0.85 -11.31
C PHE A 88 9.46 1.09 -12.60
N ALA A 89 8.46 1.97 -12.55
CA ALA A 89 7.81 2.49 -13.73
C ALA A 89 8.65 3.59 -14.40
N TRP A 90 9.45 4.30 -13.60
CA TRP A 90 10.34 5.36 -14.05
C TRP A 90 11.45 5.57 -13.03
N ILE A 91 12.63 6.00 -13.48
CA ILE A 91 13.76 6.36 -12.63
C ILE A 91 14.48 7.58 -13.21
N GLY A 92 14.87 8.51 -12.34
CA GLY A 92 15.47 9.78 -12.71
C GLY A 92 16.57 10.22 -11.76
N LEU A 93 17.52 10.96 -12.32
CA LEU A 93 18.62 11.62 -11.65
C LEU A 93 18.34 13.12 -11.60
N LEU A 94 18.22 13.66 -10.39
CA LEU A 94 18.05 15.07 -10.14
C LEU A 94 19.41 15.73 -9.88
N ASP A 95 19.58 16.95 -10.38
CA ASP A 95 20.72 17.78 -10.03
C ASP A 95 20.58 18.40 -8.61
N ARG A 96 21.61 19.14 -8.20
CA ARG A 96 21.67 19.83 -6.90
C ARG A 96 20.57 20.89 -6.70
N ASN A 97 19.91 21.33 -7.77
CA ASN A 97 18.85 22.33 -7.75
C ASN A 97 17.45 21.71 -7.82
N GLY A 98 17.36 20.38 -7.88
CA GLY A 98 16.09 19.66 -7.97
C GLY A 98 15.50 19.64 -9.38
N LYS A 99 16.31 19.85 -10.41
CA LYS A 99 15.91 19.62 -11.81
C LYS A 99 16.25 18.20 -12.23
N ILE A 100 15.37 17.57 -13.00
CA ILE A 100 15.63 16.24 -13.57
C ILE A 100 16.70 16.39 -14.66
N ALA A 101 17.91 15.92 -14.40
CA ALA A 101 19.04 16.00 -15.32
C ALA A 101 19.02 14.88 -16.35
N ILE A 102 18.72 13.65 -15.91
CA ILE A 102 18.67 12.45 -16.75
C ILE A 102 17.53 11.56 -16.26
N ALA A 103 16.75 10.96 -17.15
CA ALA A 103 15.69 10.04 -16.77
C ALA A 103 15.58 8.86 -17.74
N SER A 104 15.08 7.72 -17.26
CA SER A 104 14.70 6.60 -18.13
C SER A 104 13.71 7.08 -19.20
N ASP A 105 13.96 6.72 -20.46
CA ASP A 105 13.24 7.18 -21.66
C ASP A 105 13.28 8.70 -21.94
N GLY A 106 14.08 9.47 -21.21
CA GLY A 106 14.19 10.93 -21.36
C GLY A 106 12.96 11.71 -20.89
N LEU A 107 11.97 11.03 -20.31
CA LEU A 107 10.75 11.67 -19.83
C LEU A 107 11.06 12.57 -18.64
N LEU A 108 10.47 13.78 -18.66
CA LEU A 108 10.55 14.79 -17.60
C LEU A 108 11.91 15.49 -17.44
N GLU A 109 12.89 15.20 -18.30
CA GLU A 109 14.19 15.91 -18.26
C GLU A 109 14.01 17.43 -18.38
N GLY A 110 14.70 18.19 -17.53
CA GLY A 110 14.59 19.64 -17.39
C GLY A 110 13.47 20.14 -16.47
N ALA A 111 12.51 19.29 -16.09
CA ALA A 111 11.45 19.66 -15.16
C ALA A 111 12.01 19.95 -13.76
N ASP A 112 11.43 20.94 -13.10
CA ASP A 112 11.79 21.34 -11.74
C ASP A 112 10.88 20.65 -10.72
N VAL A 113 11.50 19.85 -9.85
CA VAL A 113 10.85 19.10 -8.79
C VAL A 113 11.47 19.42 -7.42
N SER A 114 12.13 20.59 -7.30
CA SER A 114 12.81 21.06 -6.08
C SER A 114 11.90 21.20 -4.85
N LYS A 115 10.58 21.25 -5.06
CA LYS A 115 9.58 21.34 -4.00
C LYS A 115 9.01 19.99 -3.56
N ARG A 116 9.41 18.90 -4.20
CA ARG A 116 8.91 17.56 -3.87
C ARG A 116 9.59 17.02 -2.62
N ASP A 117 8.83 16.30 -1.80
CA ASP A 117 9.30 15.79 -0.51
C ASP A 117 10.53 14.88 -0.65
N TYR A 118 10.60 14.06 -1.72
CA TYR A 118 11.75 13.23 -2.01
C TYR A 118 13.03 14.03 -2.27
N PHE A 119 12.95 15.21 -2.87
CA PHE A 119 14.11 16.07 -3.08
C PHE A 119 14.52 16.76 -1.78
N LEU A 120 13.52 17.26 -1.03
CA LEU A 120 13.75 17.87 0.28
C LEU A 120 14.38 16.88 1.27
N ALA A 121 14.00 15.60 1.23
CA ALA A 121 14.63 14.52 2.00
C ALA A 121 16.08 14.29 1.57
N GLY A 122 16.34 14.23 0.26
CA GLY A 122 17.70 14.13 -0.26
C GLY A 122 18.61 15.28 0.21
N LEU A 123 18.11 16.52 0.27
CA LEU A 123 18.86 17.66 0.81
C LEU A 123 19.23 17.51 2.29
N ARG A 124 18.45 16.75 3.07
CA ARG A 124 18.75 16.41 4.47
C ARG A 124 19.66 15.19 4.61
N GLY A 125 20.04 14.56 3.49
CA GLY A 125 20.83 13.33 3.50
C GLY A 125 20.00 12.08 3.83
N GLU A 126 18.68 12.14 3.69
CA GLU A 126 17.75 11.08 4.07
C GLU A 126 17.28 10.29 2.84
N ALA A 127 17.21 8.95 2.98
CA ALA A 127 16.42 8.14 2.06
C ALA A 127 14.93 8.47 2.23
N TYR A 128 14.15 8.35 1.15
CA TYR A 128 12.74 8.70 1.13
C TYR A 128 11.88 7.58 0.56
N ALA A 129 10.72 7.37 1.15
CA ALA A 129 9.62 6.60 0.59
C ALA A 129 8.32 7.38 0.78
N GLY A 130 7.59 7.62 -0.31
CA GLY A 130 6.41 8.49 -0.34
C GLY A 130 5.09 7.74 -0.51
N ASP A 131 4.03 8.28 0.09
CA ASP A 131 2.66 7.72 0.00
C ASP A 131 2.12 7.82 -1.44
N VAL A 132 1.03 7.11 -1.69
CA VAL A 132 0.38 7.02 -2.99
C VAL A 132 -0.12 8.38 -3.43
N HIS A 133 0.30 8.82 -4.61
CA HIS A 133 -0.14 10.08 -5.19
C HIS A 133 -0.25 9.98 -6.71
N GLU A 134 -0.94 10.95 -7.31
CA GLU A 134 -1.04 11.07 -8.76
C GLU A 134 0.20 11.76 -9.33
N ALA A 135 0.84 11.16 -10.34
CA ALA A 135 1.95 11.79 -11.05
C ALA A 135 1.47 12.35 -12.39
N HIS A 136 0.84 13.53 -12.37
CA HIS A 136 0.18 14.13 -13.55
C HIS A 136 1.05 14.23 -14.81
N LEU A 137 2.37 14.44 -14.65
CA LEU A 137 3.28 14.53 -15.80
C LEU A 137 3.62 13.17 -16.39
N LEU A 138 3.88 12.16 -15.54
CA LEU A 138 4.24 10.82 -15.99
C LEU A 138 3.02 10.05 -16.52
N ALA A 139 1.86 10.28 -15.90
CA ALA A 139 0.60 9.62 -16.25
C ALA A 139 0.18 9.87 -17.71
N GLN A 140 0.60 10.97 -18.32
CA GLN A 140 0.30 11.29 -19.74
C GLN A 140 1.03 10.37 -20.74
N HIS A 141 2.05 9.65 -20.27
CA HIS A 141 2.93 8.83 -21.11
C HIS A 141 2.82 7.33 -20.82
N MET A 142 1.90 6.91 -19.95
CA MET A 142 1.78 5.52 -19.50
C MET A 142 0.42 4.92 -19.81
N ALA A 143 0.38 3.58 -19.89
CA ALA A 143 -0.85 2.83 -20.03
C ALA A 143 -1.75 3.03 -18.79
N PRO A 144 -3.09 3.06 -18.96
CA PRO A 144 -4.01 3.21 -17.84
C PRO A 144 -3.87 2.07 -16.81
N PRO A 145 -4.29 2.30 -15.55
CA PRO A 145 -4.23 1.28 -14.50
C PRO A 145 -5.00 0.02 -14.88
N ARG A 146 -4.56 -1.13 -14.36
CA ARG A 146 -5.17 -2.43 -14.66
C ARG A 146 -6.29 -2.82 -13.72
N HIS A 147 -6.31 -2.27 -12.51
CA HIS A 147 -7.15 -2.76 -11.41
C HIS A 147 -8.31 -1.85 -11.02
N ASP A 148 -8.35 -0.63 -11.53
CA ASP A 148 -9.42 0.35 -11.30
C ASP A 148 -9.48 1.39 -12.44
N SER A 149 -10.51 2.24 -12.42
CA SER A 149 -10.69 3.34 -13.36
C SER A 149 -10.17 4.68 -12.83
N LEU A 150 -9.31 4.67 -11.79
CA LEU A 150 -8.77 5.88 -11.20
C LEU A 150 -7.59 6.40 -12.03
N PRO A 151 -7.15 7.65 -11.82
CA PRO A 151 -5.91 8.12 -12.42
C PRO A 151 -4.72 7.24 -12.04
N LEU A 152 -3.69 7.22 -12.90
CA LEU A 152 -2.41 6.58 -12.61
C LEU A 152 -1.81 7.15 -11.31
N ARG A 153 -1.49 6.24 -10.41
CA ARG A 153 -0.95 6.53 -9.09
C ARG A 153 0.39 5.86 -8.93
N PHE A 154 1.25 6.49 -8.15
CA PHE A 154 2.60 6.03 -7.89
C PHE A 154 2.93 6.17 -6.42
N VAL A 155 3.89 5.36 -6.00
CA VAL A 155 4.68 5.59 -4.79
C VAL A 155 6.12 5.85 -5.21
N ASP A 156 6.81 6.69 -4.45
CA ASP A 156 8.17 7.11 -4.78
C ASP A 156 9.15 6.51 -3.79
N VAL A 157 10.33 6.13 -4.28
CA VAL A 157 11.51 5.91 -3.45
C VAL A 157 12.65 6.79 -3.96
N ALA A 158 13.41 7.38 -3.05
CA ALA A 158 14.53 8.22 -3.43
C ALA A 158 15.69 8.13 -2.44
N HIS A 159 16.88 8.46 -2.93
CA HIS A 159 18.09 8.49 -2.11
C HIS A 159 19.03 9.60 -2.59
N PRO A 160 19.67 10.36 -1.68
CA PRO A 160 20.69 11.33 -2.07
C PRO A 160 21.88 10.64 -2.74
N ILE A 161 22.44 11.28 -3.74
CA ILE A 161 23.71 10.89 -4.35
C ILE A 161 24.81 11.85 -3.88
N LEU A 162 25.99 11.31 -3.61
CA LEU A 162 27.14 12.08 -3.15
C LEU A 162 28.23 12.06 -4.22
N ASP A 163 28.98 13.15 -4.35
CA ASP A 163 30.19 13.21 -5.17
C ASP A 163 31.39 12.55 -4.48
N GLU A 164 32.55 12.58 -5.13
CA GLU A 164 33.79 11.95 -4.62
C GLU A 164 34.26 12.58 -3.30
N GLU A 165 33.94 13.84 -3.09
CA GLU A 165 34.23 14.59 -1.87
C GLU A 165 33.21 14.33 -0.75
N GLY A 166 32.18 13.51 -1.01
CA GLY A 166 31.09 13.21 -0.08
C GLY A 166 30.06 14.34 0.03
N ALA A 167 30.09 15.32 -0.87
CA ALA A 167 29.12 16.41 -0.92
C ALA A 167 27.89 16.03 -1.76
N PHE A 168 26.75 16.66 -1.44
CA PHE A 168 25.49 16.40 -2.13
C PHE A 168 25.60 16.73 -3.62
N ALA A 169 25.41 15.71 -4.47
CA ALA A 169 25.47 15.80 -5.92
C ALA A 169 24.07 15.87 -6.57
N GLY A 170 23.02 15.51 -5.83
CA GLY A 170 21.66 15.40 -6.35
C GLY A 170 20.86 14.29 -5.67
N VAL A 171 19.79 13.83 -6.33
CA VAL A 171 18.92 12.76 -5.82
C VAL A 171 18.63 11.76 -6.92
N LEU A 172 18.76 10.46 -6.61
CA LEU A 172 18.23 9.40 -7.44
C LEU A 172 16.81 9.07 -6.96
N VAL A 173 15.83 9.11 -7.86
CA VAL A 173 14.42 8.86 -7.54
C VAL A 173 13.84 7.84 -8.50
N ALA A 174 12.96 6.97 -8.00
CA ALA A 174 12.19 6.06 -8.82
C ALA A 174 10.71 6.11 -8.43
N HIS A 175 9.85 6.03 -9.44
CA HIS A 175 8.40 5.90 -9.26
C HIS A 175 8.00 4.44 -9.49
N ILE A 176 7.09 3.93 -8.68
CA ILE A 176 6.58 2.56 -8.74
C ILE A 176 5.07 2.65 -8.99
N SER A 177 4.58 1.98 -10.05
CA SER A 177 3.16 2.03 -10.42
C SER A 177 2.30 1.35 -9.36
N TRP A 178 1.32 2.06 -8.79
CA TRP A 178 0.43 1.57 -7.74
C TRP A 178 -0.36 0.30 -8.09
N ASP A 179 -0.42 -0.07 -9.38
CA ASP A 179 -0.99 -1.33 -9.85
C ASP A 179 -0.45 -2.56 -9.10
N TRP A 180 0.80 -2.52 -8.63
CA TRP A 180 1.41 -3.62 -7.89
C TRP A 180 0.61 -4.00 -6.63
N ALA A 181 0.04 -3.03 -5.94
CA ALA A 181 -0.76 -3.28 -4.74
C ALA A 181 -2.10 -3.95 -5.11
N GLY A 182 -2.63 -3.68 -6.32
CA GLY A 182 -3.77 -4.43 -6.88
C GLY A 182 -3.42 -5.88 -7.20
N ASP A 183 -2.21 -6.14 -7.71
CA ASP A 183 -1.71 -7.51 -7.93
C ASP A 183 -1.57 -8.27 -6.60
N VAL A 184 -1.03 -7.64 -5.55
CA VAL A 184 -0.94 -8.23 -4.20
C VAL A 184 -2.33 -8.56 -3.67
N ARG A 185 -3.28 -7.62 -3.73
CA ARG A 185 -4.67 -7.85 -3.32
C ARG A 185 -5.27 -9.07 -4.02
N ASN A 186 -5.16 -9.10 -5.35
CA ASN A 186 -5.75 -10.18 -6.13
C ASN A 186 -5.08 -11.53 -5.83
N GLY A 187 -3.76 -11.55 -5.59
CA GLY A 187 -3.02 -12.73 -5.18
C GLY A 187 -3.46 -13.28 -3.81
N LEU A 188 -3.85 -12.41 -2.87
CA LEU A 188 -4.41 -12.82 -1.58
C LEU A 188 -5.84 -13.36 -1.71
N LEU A 189 -6.64 -12.78 -2.60
CA LEU A 189 -8.04 -13.17 -2.81
C LEU A 189 -8.20 -14.45 -3.65
N GLN A 190 -7.31 -14.68 -4.63
CA GLN A 190 -7.43 -15.79 -5.58
C GLN A 190 -7.54 -17.17 -4.91
N PRO A 191 -6.75 -17.54 -3.88
CA PRO A 191 -6.86 -18.82 -3.20
C PRO A 191 -8.17 -19.00 -2.43
N LEU A 192 -8.81 -17.90 -2.02
CA LEU A 192 -10.08 -17.90 -1.29
C LEU A 192 -11.27 -18.12 -2.24
N GLY A 193 -11.05 -18.05 -3.55
CA GLY A 193 -12.07 -18.21 -4.59
C GLY A 193 -13.14 -17.14 -4.52
N ASN A 194 -14.36 -17.48 -4.96
CA ASN A 194 -15.55 -16.64 -4.74
C ASN A 194 -16.01 -16.76 -3.27
N ALA A 195 -15.15 -16.43 -2.31
CA ALA A 195 -15.55 -16.14 -0.95
C ALA A 195 -16.51 -14.93 -1.02
N ARG A 196 -17.80 -15.22 -1.27
CA ARG A 196 -18.82 -14.23 -1.63
C ARG A 196 -18.85 -13.16 -0.55
N GLY A 197 -18.56 -11.93 -0.94
CA GLY A 197 -18.64 -10.77 -0.06
C GLY A 197 -17.34 -10.40 0.66
N LEU A 198 -16.23 -11.13 0.48
CA LEU A 198 -14.94 -10.68 1.01
C LEU A 198 -14.36 -9.55 0.15
N GLU A 199 -14.30 -8.37 0.74
CA GLU A 199 -13.66 -7.20 0.13
C GLU A 199 -12.34 -6.92 0.85
N VAL A 200 -11.28 -6.64 0.10
CA VAL A 200 -9.98 -6.19 0.66
C VAL A 200 -9.78 -4.74 0.27
N ILE A 201 -9.59 -3.90 1.27
CA ILE A 201 -9.52 -2.45 1.11
C ILE A 201 -8.23 -1.96 1.74
N LEU A 202 -7.49 -1.14 1.00
CA LEU A 202 -6.32 -0.46 1.51
C LEU A 202 -6.60 1.02 1.64
N PHE A 203 -6.12 1.62 2.70
CA PHE A 203 -6.23 3.04 2.98
C PHE A 203 -4.86 3.67 3.19
N SER A 204 -4.77 4.95 2.84
CA SER A 204 -3.60 5.78 3.09
C SER A 204 -3.42 6.04 4.58
N SER A 205 -2.27 6.63 4.93
CA SER A 205 -1.99 7.13 6.27
C SER A 205 -3.03 8.14 6.81
N GLU A 206 -3.73 8.82 5.90
CA GLU A 206 -4.80 9.80 6.18
C GLU A 206 -6.22 9.20 6.15
N GLY A 207 -6.34 7.90 5.90
CA GLY A 207 -7.64 7.21 5.83
C GLY A 207 -8.37 7.37 4.50
N LYS A 208 -7.70 7.84 3.45
CA LYS A 208 -8.25 7.84 2.08
C LYS A 208 -8.17 6.42 1.50
N PRO A 209 -9.23 5.87 0.89
CA PRO A 209 -9.12 4.58 0.23
C PRO A 209 -8.17 4.67 -0.97
N LEU A 210 -7.25 3.71 -1.03
CA LEU A 210 -6.26 3.54 -2.07
C LEU A 210 -6.61 2.37 -2.99
N ILE A 211 -7.22 1.33 -2.45
CA ILE A 211 -7.67 0.15 -3.18
C ILE A 211 -8.96 -0.33 -2.53
N GLY A 212 -9.95 -0.71 -3.32
CA GLY A 212 -11.20 -1.25 -2.84
C GLY A 212 -12.23 -1.39 -3.96
N PRO A 213 -13.45 -1.89 -3.66
CA PRO A 213 -14.57 -1.85 -4.57
C PRO A 213 -15.03 -0.41 -4.84
N ASP A 214 -15.68 -0.20 -5.98
CA ASP A 214 -16.14 1.13 -6.43
C ASP A 214 -17.00 1.85 -5.39
N SER A 215 -17.81 1.11 -4.62
CA SER A 215 -18.68 1.65 -3.56
C SER A 215 -17.89 2.33 -2.43
N VAL A 216 -16.72 1.80 -2.09
CA VAL A 216 -15.83 2.34 -1.06
C VAL A 216 -14.96 3.45 -1.64
N MET A 217 -14.49 3.28 -2.88
CA MET A 217 -13.75 4.31 -3.60
C MET A 217 -14.58 5.59 -3.80
N ALA A 218 -15.89 5.47 -4.03
CA ALA A 218 -16.84 6.58 -4.17
C ALA A 218 -17.30 7.22 -2.85
N SER A 219 -16.66 6.87 -1.72
CA SER A 219 -16.92 7.39 -0.38
C SER A 219 -18.25 7.01 0.29
N SER A 220 -19.11 6.23 -0.36
CA SER A 220 -20.41 5.82 0.23
C SER A 220 -20.31 4.81 1.37
N GLN A 221 -19.15 4.16 1.55
CA GLN A 221 -18.93 3.10 2.55
C GLN A 221 -17.65 3.30 3.38
N GLN A 222 -17.02 4.48 3.31
CA GLN A 222 -15.78 4.77 4.08
C GLN A 222 -16.00 4.79 5.60
N GLU A 223 -17.24 4.98 6.05
CA GLU A 223 -17.59 5.07 7.48
C GLU A 223 -17.61 3.70 8.18
N ILE A 224 -17.67 2.61 7.41
CA ILE A 224 -17.74 1.23 7.92
C ILE A 224 -16.36 0.78 8.46
N PHE A 225 -15.28 1.40 7.98
CA PHE A 225 -13.92 1.04 8.36
C PHE A 225 -13.43 1.89 9.53
N PRO A 226 -12.65 1.29 10.45
CA PRO A 226 -12.05 2.02 11.55
C PRO A 226 -11.12 3.11 10.98
N ARG A 227 -11.50 4.37 11.19
CA ARG A 227 -10.77 5.56 10.71
C ARG A 227 -9.55 5.81 11.58
N GLY A 228 -8.57 4.92 11.54
CA GLY A 228 -7.15 5.14 11.89
C GLY A 228 -6.80 5.83 13.22
N GLY A 229 -7.76 5.98 14.15
CA GLY A 229 -7.64 6.81 15.34
C GLY A 229 -7.57 5.99 16.62
N LYS A 230 -8.73 5.61 17.17
CA LYS A 230 -8.80 4.77 18.38
C LYS A 230 -8.29 3.35 18.11
N GLU A 231 -8.65 2.80 16.97
CA GLU A 231 -8.32 1.44 16.57
C GLU A 231 -6.84 1.29 16.23
N ARG A 232 -6.19 2.36 15.72
CA ARG A 232 -4.72 2.39 15.57
C ARG A 232 -4.00 2.34 16.92
N ALA A 233 -4.59 2.90 17.97
CA ALA A 233 -4.05 2.83 19.33
C ALA A 233 -4.30 1.47 19.99
N GLU A 234 -5.35 0.77 19.57
CA GLU A 234 -5.71 -0.59 20.05
C GLU A 234 -4.95 -1.70 19.31
N GLY A 235 -4.40 -1.41 18.12
CA GLY A 235 -3.57 -2.33 17.34
C GLY A 235 -4.37 -3.07 16.27
N ASP A 236 -3.77 -4.09 15.66
CA ASP A 236 -4.46 -4.90 14.65
C ASP A 236 -5.55 -5.75 15.33
N GLY A 237 -6.64 -6.03 14.62
CA GLY A 237 -7.74 -6.80 15.20
C GLY A 237 -8.88 -7.09 14.24
N TYR A 238 -10.00 -7.52 14.81
CA TYR A 238 -11.27 -7.63 14.10
C TYR A 238 -12.42 -7.19 15.00
N GLN A 239 -13.49 -6.67 14.40
CA GLN A 239 -14.67 -6.19 15.11
C GLN A 239 -15.95 -6.37 14.28
N LEU A 240 -17.08 -6.46 14.96
CA LEU A 240 -18.39 -6.28 14.34
C LEU A 240 -18.65 -4.76 14.21
N THR A 241 -19.13 -4.33 13.06
CA THR A 241 -19.48 -2.95 12.73
C THR A 241 -20.81 -2.91 11.99
N HIS A 242 -21.38 -1.72 11.78
CA HIS A 242 -22.62 -1.55 11.03
C HIS A 242 -22.55 -0.32 10.12
N ASP A 243 -23.30 -0.35 9.01
CA ASP A 243 -23.48 0.84 8.17
C ASP A 243 -24.60 1.76 8.70
N GLU A 244 -24.81 2.90 8.03
CA GLU A 244 -25.87 3.86 8.36
C GLU A 244 -27.30 3.25 8.32
N ASN A 245 -27.48 2.14 7.59
CA ASN A 245 -28.75 1.43 7.50
C ASN A 245 -28.91 0.33 8.55
N GLY A 246 -27.90 0.13 9.41
CA GLY A 246 -27.89 -0.91 10.45
C GLY A 246 -27.57 -2.31 9.95
N GLN A 247 -27.05 -2.47 8.73
CA GLN A 247 -26.55 -3.75 8.26
C GLN A 247 -25.24 -4.08 8.99
N GLU A 248 -25.15 -5.26 9.59
CA GLU A 248 -23.96 -5.70 10.31
C GLU A 248 -22.90 -6.28 9.37
N TYR A 249 -21.65 -5.96 9.67
CA TYR A 249 -20.46 -6.42 8.98
C TYR A 249 -19.42 -6.90 9.99
N LEU A 250 -18.69 -7.95 9.63
CA LEU A 250 -17.48 -8.36 10.34
C LEU A 250 -16.28 -7.77 9.63
N ALA A 251 -15.49 -6.93 10.30
CA ALA A 251 -14.34 -6.27 9.74
C ALA A 251 -13.03 -6.74 10.42
N GLY A 252 -12.04 -7.17 9.65
CA GLY A 252 -10.67 -7.40 10.14
C GLY A 252 -9.72 -6.35 9.59
N PHE A 253 -8.80 -5.84 10.42
CA PHE A 253 -7.92 -4.73 10.05
C PHE A 253 -6.51 -4.89 10.62
N ALA A 254 -5.54 -4.36 9.87
CA ALA A 254 -4.14 -4.33 10.27
C ALA A 254 -3.43 -3.08 9.75
N PHE A 255 -2.43 -2.63 10.48
CA PHE A 255 -1.63 -1.45 10.17
C PHE A 255 -0.22 -1.83 9.71
N SER A 256 0.32 -1.06 8.77
CA SER A 256 1.74 -1.10 8.39
C SER A 256 2.61 -0.82 9.62
N LYS A 257 3.58 -1.71 9.86
CA LYS A 257 4.52 -1.65 11.00
C LYS A 257 5.96 -1.42 10.53
N GLY A 258 6.20 -1.50 9.22
CA GLY A 258 7.54 -1.48 8.67
C GLY A 258 8.26 -2.82 8.80
N VAL A 259 9.41 -2.93 8.12
CA VAL A 259 10.20 -4.17 8.08
C VAL A 259 11.68 -3.86 7.80
N MET A 260 12.60 -4.56 8.49
CA MET A 260 14.05 -4.47 8.23
C MET A 260 14.61 -3.02 8.19
N GLY A 261 14.13 -2.14 9.08
CA GLY A 261 14.57 -0.73 9.15
C GLY A 261 13.78 0.24 8.27
N PHE A 262 12.90 -0.26 7.40
CA PHE A 262 11.87 0.55 6.76
C PHE A 262 10.76 0.86 7.79
N PRO A 263 10.38 2.13 8.02
CA PRO A 263 9.43 2.50 9.07
C PRO A 263 7.96 2.13 8.77
N GLY A 264 7.67 1.68 7.55
CA GLY A 264 6.31 1.44 7.08
C GLY A 264 5.66 2.69 6.49
N MET A 265 4.62 2.51 5.69
CA MET A 265 3.89 3.59 5.01
C MET A 265 2.69 4.12 5.80
N CYS A 266 2.47 3.60 7.01
CA CYS A 266 1.28 3.88 7.82
C CYS A 266 -0.05 3.52 7.12
N TRP A 267 -0.02 2.70 6.07
CA TRP A 267 -1.21 2.15 5.43
C TRP A 267 -1.96 1.22 6.37
N PHE A 268 -3.27 1.08 6.16
CA PHE A 268 -4.06 0.05 6.81
C PHE A 268 -4.88 -0.73 5.79
N SER A 269 -4.96 -2.04 6.02
CA SER A 269 -5.84 -2.93 5.26
C SER A 269 -7.04 -3.26 6.11
N GLY A 270 -8.22 -3.23 5.51
CA GLY A 270 -9.48 -3.68 6.11
C GLY A 270 -10.15 -4.68 5.20
N ASN A 271 -10.78 -5.71 5.77
CA ASN A 271 -11.61 -6.64 5.02
C ASN A 271 -12.97 -6.78 5.67
N MET A 272 -14.04 -6.92 4.88
CA MET A 272 -15.38 -7.10 5.44
C MET A 272 -16.20 -8.18 4.74
N THR A 273 -17.22 -8.67 5.45
CA THR A 273 -18.39 -9.38 4.89
C THR A 273 -19.62 -9.04 5.71
N THR A 274 -20.80 -9.08 5.09
CA THR A 274 -22.08 -9.03 5.82
C THR A 274 -22.23 -10.25 6.72
N VAL A 275 -22.74 -10.04 7.94
CA VAL A 275 -23.06 -11.10 8.92
C VAL A 275 -24.47 -11.63 8.69
#